data_AF-A0A970W1Q4-F1
#
_entry.id   AF-A0A970W1Q4-F1
#
_cell.length_a   1.000
_cell.length_b   1.000
_cell.length_c   1.000
_cell.angle_alpha   90.00
_cell.angle_beta   90.00
_cell.angle_gamma   90.00
#
_symmetry.space_group_name_H-M   'P 1'
#
loop_
_entity.id
_entity.type
_entity.pdbx_description
1 polymer ?
#
loop_
_entity_poly.entity_id
_entity_poly.type
_entity_poly.pdbx_seq_one_letter_code
_entity_poly.pdbx_strand_id
1 'polypeptide(L)'
;MDTPVRIMWSFTLGNPWRLTPKEERDRLLELMRQDEIKWKAAGVKLLGTFTAGGEGGNGYGHTWLLEAPNWDVAVGVNTDIALGQWVKHIEKYAIWFGWTLGVEDAWAKL
;
A
#
# COMPACT_ATOMS: atom_id res chain seq x y z
N MET A 1 -2.71 -8.86 -23.89
CA MET A 1 -3.48 -8.81 -22.63
C MET A 1 -2.62 -8.03 -21.66
N ASP A 2 -3.15 -6.98 -21.04
CA ASP A 2 -2.42 -6.31 -19.98
C ASP A 2 -2.31 -7.26 -18.79
N THR A 3 -1.08 -7.54 -18.37
CA THR A 3 -0.81 -8.43 -17.24
C THR A 3 -1.13 -7.67 -15.95
N PRO A 4 -2.00 -8.21 -15.07
CA PRO A 4 -2.25 -7.61 -13.76
C PRO A 4 -0.97 -7.47 -12.95
N VAL A 5 -0.83 -6.37 -12.23
CA VAL A 5 0.38 -6.03 -11.47
C VAL A 5 0.07 -6.13 -9.99
N ARG A 6 0.84 -6.94 -9.25
CA ARG A 6 0.72 -7.05 -7.79
C ARG A 6 1.61 -6.03 -7.11
N ILE A 7 1.04 -5.33 -6.15
CA ILE A 7 1.69 -4.31 -5.34
C ILE A 7 1.62 -4.78 -3.90
N MET A 8 2.77 -4.88 -3.24
CA MET A 8 2.83 -5.05 -1.80
C MET A 8 3.29 -3.73 -1.19
N TRP A 9 2.57 -3.26 -0.19
CA TRP A 9 2.90 -2.03 0.49
C TRP A 9 2.82 -2.20 2.00
N SER A 10 3.92 -1.89 2.68
CA SER A 10 4.07 -2.06 4.13
C SER A 10 4.38 -0.73 4.81
N PHE A 11 3.73 -0.48 5.94
CA PHE A 11 3.88 0.75 6.72
C PHE A 11 3.55 0.51 8.19
N THR A 12 4.13 1.30 9.10
CA THR A 12 3.67 1.38 10.49
C THR A 12 3.07 2.75 10.77
N LEU A 13 2.08 2.75 11.66
CA LEU A 13 1.57 3.95 12.30
C LEU A 13 2.32 4.15 13.62
N GLY A 14 3.55 4.66 13.47
CA GLY A 14 4.51 4.86 14.56
C GLY A 14 4.28 6.17 15.34
N ASN A 15 5.38 6.73 15.84
CA ASN A 15 5.33 7.93 16.68
C ASN A 15 4.73 9.17 15.97
N PRO A 16 5.01 9.44 14.67
CA PRO A 16 4.38 10.54 13.95
C PRO A 16 2.85 10.48 14.00
N TRP A 17 2.26 9.30 13.73
CA TRP A 17 0.81 9.10 13.79
C TRP A 17 0.23 9.33 15.18
N ARG A 18 0.94 8.96 16.24
CA ARG A 18 0.46 9.14 17.62
C ARG A 18 0.44 10.60 18.05
N LEU A 19 1.40 11.37 17.56
CA LEU A 19 1.55 12.79 17.86
C LEU A 19 0.71 13.69 16.94
N THR A 20 0.24 13.19 15.79
CA THR A 20 -0.68 13.90 14.92
C THR A 20 -2.00 14.21 15.65
N PRO A 21 -2.44 15.49 15.71
CA PRO A 21 -3.72 15.88 16.27
C PRO A 21 -4.89 15.08 15.67
N LYS A 22 -5.94 14.85 16.46
CA LYS A 22 -7.08 14.02 16.02
C LYS A 22 -7.72 14.55 14.73
N GLU A 23 -7.97 15.85 14.64
CA GLU A 23 -8.57 16.47 13.46
C GLU A 23 -7.73 16.25 12.19
N GLU A 24 -6.40 16.31 12.33
CA GLU A 24 -5.49 16.07 11.22
C GLU A 24 -5.46 14.59 10.83
N ARG A 25 -5.52 13.66 11.81
CA ARG A 25 -5.69 12.23 11.51
C ARG A 25 -6.98 11.93 10.79
N ASP A 26 -8.09 12.52 11.22
CA ASP A 26 -9.39 12.33 10.58
C ASP A 26 -9.35 12.82 9.12
N ARG A 27 -8.72 13.99 8.88
CA ARG A 27 -8.49 14.51 7.52
C ARG A 27 -7.62 13.57 6.69
N LEU A 28 -6.57 13.01 7.26
CA LEU A 28 -5.68 12.05 6.56
C LEU A 28 -6.42 10.75 6.22
N LEU A 29 -7.24 10.22 7.13
CA LEU A 29 -8.07 9.05 6.87
C LEU A 29 -9.08 9.31 5.75
N GLU A 30 -9.67 10.51 5.70
CA GLU A 30 -10.55 10.88 4.60
C GLU A 30 -9.80 10.96 3.27
N LEU A 31 -8.60 11.53 3.24
CA LEU A 31 -7.76 11.53 2.03
C LEU A 31 -7.42 10.10 1.57
N MET A 32 -7.03 9.22 2.50
CA MET A 32 -6.77 7.81 2.19
C MET A 32 -8.01 7.14 1.61
N ARG A 33 -9.20 7.40 2.16
CA ARG A 33 -10.47 6.89 1.65
C ARG A 33 -10.75 7.37 0.22
N GLN A 34 -10.42 8.62 -0.12
CA GLN A 34 -10.58 9.13 -1.48
C GLN A 34 -9.63 8.44 -2.46
N ASP A 35 -8.38 8.21 -2.07
CA ASP A 35 -7.42 7.45 -2.87
C ASP A 35 -7.89 6.00 -3.08
N GLU A 36 -8.38 5.33 -2.04
CA GLU A 36 -8.96 3.98 -2.14
C GLU A 36 -10.17 3.92 -3.09
N ILE A 37 -11.05 4.93 -3.05
CA ILE A 37 -12.19 5.04 -3.99
C ILE A 37 -11.69 5.21 -5.43
N LYS A 38 -10.72 6.10 -5.63
CA LYS A 38 -10.07 6.32 -6.93
C LYS A 38 -9.46 5.02 -7.46
N TRP A 39 -8.72 4.29 -6.64
CA TRP A 39 -8.09 3.02 -7.03
C TRP A 39 -9.13 1.94 -7.36
N LYS A 40 -10.18 1.82 -6.54
CA LYS A 40 -11.27 0.88 -6.80
C LYS A 40 -11.98 1.19 -8.11
N ALA A 41 -12.24 2.47 -8.41
CA ALA A 41 -12.81 2.89 -9.68
C ALA A 41 -11.88 2.60 -10.87
N ALA A 42 -10.56 2.66 -10.66
CA ALA A 42 -9.54 2.27 -11.64
C ALA A 42 -9.33 0.75 -11.75
N GLY A 43 -10.12 -0.07 -11.05
CA GLY A 43 -10.07 -1.53 -11.14
C GLY A 43 -9.04 -2.21 -10.22
N VAL A 44 -8.45 -1.47 -9.27
CA VAL A 44 -7.54 -2.05 -8.27
C VAL A 44 -8.32 -2.91 -7.27
N LYS A 45 -7.77 -4.08 -6.94
CA LYS A 45 -8.32 -5.01 -5.96
C LYS A 45 -7.43 -5.08 -4.73
N LEU A 46 -8.02 -5.17 -3.55
CA LEU A 46 -7.32 -5.58 -2.34
C LEU A 46 -7.34 -7.10 -2.26
N LEU A 47 -6.17 -7.73 -2.44
CA LEU A 47 -6.00 -9.17 -2.37
C LEU A 47 -5.91 -9.68 -0.92
N GLY A 48 -5.39 -8.84 -0.02
CA GLY A 48 -5.29 -9.18 1.39
C GLY A 48 -4.57 -8.12 2.20
N THR A 49 -4.72 -8.22 3.52
CA THR A 49 -4.02 -7.39 4.49
C THR A 49 -3.41 -8.26 5.57
N PHE A 50 -2.19 -7.94 5.96
CA PHE A 50 -1.54 -8.54 7.13
C PHE A 50 -1.22 -7.44 8.12
N THR A 51 -1.46 -7.72 9.40
CA THR A 51 -1.05 -6.84 10.49
C THR A 51 -0.20 -7.64 11.45
N ALA A 52 0.99 -7.15 11.74
CA ALA A 52 1.90 -7.75 12.72
C ALA A 52 2.16 -6.75 13.84
N GLY A 53 2.25 -7.24 15.09
CA GLY A 53 2.72 -6.42 16.20
C GLY A 53 4.18 -6.04 15.95
N GLY A 54 4.50 -4.75 15.99
CA GLY A 54 5.88 -4.28 15.94
C GLY A 54 6.57 -4.42 17.30
N GLU A 55 7.86 -4.72 17.30
CA GLU A 55 8.67 -4.69 18.52
C GLU A 55 8.89 -3.24 19.00
N GLY A 56 9.02 -3.07 20.33
CA GLY A 56 9.62 -1.87 20.92
C GLY A 56 8.83 -0.56 20.79
N GLY A 57 7.49 -0.60 20.82
CA GLY A 57 6.68 0.62 20.83
C GLY A 57 6.47 1.25 19.45
N ASN A 58 6.90 0.61 18.36
CA ASN A 58 6.70 1.09 16.98
C ASN A 58 5.27 0.90 16.46
N GLY A 59 4.37 0.32 17.27
CA GLY A 59 2.96 0.12 16.90
C GLY A 59 2.77 -1.17 16.11
N TYR A 60 1.76 -1.19 15.23
CA TYR A 60 1.49 -2.32 14.34
C TYR A 60 2.05 -2.04 12.94
N GLY A 61 2.68 -3.04 12.35
CA GLY A 61 3.04 -3.05 10.94
C GLY A 61 1.86 -3.54 10.12
N HIS A 62 1.46 -2.73 9.14
CA HIS A 62 0.38 -3.02 8.21
C HIS A 62 0.99 -3.34 6.85
N THR A 63 0.52 -4.41 6.21
CA THR A 63 0.90 -4.76 4.84
C THR A 63 -0.36 -4.98 4.02
N TRP A 64 -0.45 -4.29 2.89
CA TRP A 64 -1.52 -4.42 1.91
C TRP A 64 -0.99 -5.10 0.65
N LEU A 65 -1.71 -6.11 0.17
CA LEU A 65 -1.50 -6.71 -1.14
C LEU A 65 -2.60 -6.21 -2.07
N LEU A 66 -2.21 -5.49 -3.12
CA LEU A 66 -3.10 -4.94 -4.13
C LEU A 66 -2.82 -5.58 -5.49
N GLU A 67 -3.83 -5.67 -6.34
CA GLU A 67 -3.72 -6.01 -7.75
C GLU A 67 -4.25 -4.85 -8.59
N ALA A 68 -3.40 -4.26 -9.42
CA ALA A 68 -3.79 -3.28 -10.43
C ALA A 68 -4.02 -3.97 -11.78
N PRO A 69 -4.98 -3.50 -12.60
CA PRO A 69 -5.31 -4.16 -13.87
C PRO A 69 -4.20 -4.04 -14.92
N ASN A 70 -3.34 -3.02 -14.81
CA ASN A 70 -2.20 -2.80 -15.71
C ASN A 70 -1.13 -1.93 -15.04
N TRP A 71 -0.03 -1.73 -15.76
CA TRP A 71 1.14 -1.00 -15.28
C TRP A 71 0.85 0.48 -14.99
N ASP A 72 0.09 1.15 -15.85
CA ASP A 72 -0.21 2.58 -15.67
C ASP A 72 -1.01 2.84 -14.39
N VAL A 73 -2.00 2.00 -14.10
CA VAL A 73 -2.75 2.07 -12.84
C VAL A 73 -1.84 1.74 -11.65
N ALA A 74 -0.93 0.77 -11.77
CA ALA A 74 0.01 0.42 -10.71
C ALA A 74 0.97 1.59 -10.37
N VAL A 75 1.49 2.28 -11.39
CA VAL A 75 2.30 3.48 -11.23
C VAL A 75 1.51 4.60 -10.57
N GLY A 76 0.23 4.77 -10.93
CA GLY A 76 -0.68 5.72 -10.29
C GLY A 76 -0.84 5.45 -8.80
N VAL A 77 -1.14 4.20 -8.42
CA VAL A 77 -1.22 3.77 -7.01
C VAL A 77 0.09 4.04 -6.28
N ASN A 78 1.23 3.65 -6.85
CA ASN A 78 2.53 3.90 -6.24
C ASN A 78 2.84 5.39 -6.10
N THR A 79 2.39 6.23 -7.03
CA THR A 79 2.59 7.69 -6.98
C THR A 79 1.75 8.31 -5.87
N ASP A 80 0.47 7.95 -5.78
CA ASP A 80 -0.42 8.36 -4.69
C ASP A 80 0.18 7.91 -3.34
N ILE A 81 0.73 6.69 -3.27
CA ILE A 81 1.50 6.18 -2.14
C ILE A 81 2.74 7.01 -1.84
N ALA A 82 3.66 7.15 -2.78
CA ALA A 82 4.96 7.75 -2.55
C ALA A 82 4.90 9.25 -2.26
N LEU A 83 3.96 9.96 -2.89
CA LEU A 83 3.89 11.42 -2.85
C LEU A 83 2.70 11.97 -2.04
N GLY A 84 1.78 11.11 -1.61
CA GLY A 84 0.60 11.54 -0.86
C GLY A 84 0.92 12.15 0.51
N GLN A 85 -0.08 12.80 1.13
CA GLN A 85 0.11 13.42 2.45
C GLN A 85 0.33 12.40 3.58
N TRP A 86 -0.23 11.20 3.45
CA TRP A 86 -0.06 10.11 4.42
C TRP A 86 1.40 9.75 4.73
N VAL A 87 2.30 9.80 3.74
CA VAL A 87 3.73 9.47 3.87
C VAL A 87 4.43 10.24 4.97
N LYS A 88 3.96 11.45 5.24
CA LYS A 88 4.54 12.33 6.26
C LYS A 88 4.24 11.85 7.69
N HIS A 89 3.19 11.05 7.87
CA HIS A 89 2.69 10.61 9.18
C HIS A 89 2.78 9.10 9.38
N ILE A 90 3.31 8.37 8.40
CA ILE A 90 3.53 6.94 8.45
C ILE A 90 5.02 6.66 8.30
N GLU A 91 5.52 5.71 9.08
CA GLU A 91 6.86 5.19 8.89
C GLU A 91 6.76 4.11 7.83
N LYS A 92 7.28 4.40 6.64
CA LYS A 92 7.23 3.46 5.53
C LYS A 92 8.37 2.48 5.62
N TYR A 93 8.05 1.21 5.52
CA TYR A 93 9.03 0.17 5.24
C TYR A 93 8.88 -0.18 3.77
N ALA A 94 9.89 0.14 2.97
CA ALA A 94 9.87 -0.27 1.58
C ALA A 94 10.03 -1.79 1.52
N ILE A 95 9.00 -2.50 1.04
CA ILE A 95 9.22 -3.69 0.23
C ILE A 95 8.64 -3.37 -1.14
N TRP A 96 9.53 -3.10 -2.08
CA TRP A 96 9.21 -2.78 -3.47
C TRP A 96 9.60 -3.97 -4.35
N PHE A 97 8.61 -4.44 -5.12
CA PHE A 97 8.64 -5.43 -6.22
C PHE A 97 9.55 -6.66 -6.09
N GLY A 98 8.92 -7.80 -5.78
CA GLY A 98 9.23 -9.01 -6.55
C GLY A 98 8.60 -8.84 -7.93
N TRP A 99 9.42 -8.60 -8.95
CA TRP A 99 8.96 -8.53 -10.34
C TRP A 99 8.69 -9.95 -10.84
N THR A 100 7.43 -10.36 -10.89
CA THR A 100 7.05 -11.65 -11.44
C THR A 100 6.60 -11.52 -12.88
N LEU A 101 7.41 -10.92 -13.76
CA LEU A 101 7.32 -11.30 -15.17
C LEU A 101 7.91 -12.71 -15.26
N GLY A 102 7.05 -13.73 -15.30
CA GLY A 102 7.45 -15.13 -15.50
C GLY A 102 7.83 -15.91 -14.24
N VAL A 103 7.74 -15.37 -13.02
CA VAL A 103 7.93 -16.18 -11.79
C VAL A 103 6.74 -17.10 -11.55
N GLU A 104 5.52 -16.69 -11.92
CA GLU A 104 4.36 -17.59 -11.90
C GLU A 104 4.51 -18.73 -12.91
N ASP A 105 4.99 -18.42 -14.13
CA ASP A 105 5.31 -19.42 -15.14
C ASP A 105 6.47 -20.34 -14.72
N ALA A 106 7.45 -19.81 -13.97
CA ALA A 106 8.54 -20.60 -13.43
C ALA A 106 8.06 -21.48 -12.26
N TRP A 107 7.20 -20.97 -11.39
CA TRP A 107 6.62 -21.70 -10.26
C TRP A 107 5.65 -22.80 -10.71
N ALA A 108 4.83 -22.54 -11.73
CA ALA A 108 3.95 -23.55 -12.32
C ALA A 108 4.71 -24.68 -13.03
N LYS A 109 6.02 -24.51 -13.26
CA LYS A 109 6.92 -25.52 -13.86
C LYS A 109 7.81 -26.24 -12.83
N LEU A 110 7.74 -25.87 -11.55
CA LEU A 110 8.35 -26.60 -10.43
C LEU A 110 7.36 -27.65 -9.91
#